data_AF-Q3XXC4-F1
#
_entry.id   AF-Q3XXC4-F1
#
_cell.length_a   1.000
_cell.length_b   1.000
_cell.length_c   1.000
_cell.angle_alpha   90.00
_cell.angle_beta   90.00
_cell.angle_gamma   90.00
#
_symmetry.space_group_name_H-M   'P 1'
#
loop_
_entity.id
_entity.type
_entity.pdbx_description
1 polymer ?
#
loop_
_entity_poly.entity_id
_entity_poly.type
_entity_poly.pdbx_seq_one_letter_code
_entity_poly.pdbx_strand_id
1 'polypeptide(L)'
;MAWFTLILFGLMTVATLSQKLILLTLFIAIVALIKGPVMILWGMLYSFLVGLFPPIGILLSAIFFLLNIGTFTKNWRMTLVGIYFYFYPFGVMALSEVMHWDNHWFIAGSLLLGLILLHVMLTKLYQHYGIGRTIFWYVFSIPFALLTALLPSRLKTKIKGYHKIK
;
A
#
# COMPACT_ATOMS: atom_id res chain seq x y z
N MET A 1 6.33 -12.84 -8.71
CA MET A 1 5.78 -11.75 -7.87
C MET A 1 4.47 -12.15 -7.18
N ALA A 2 3.49 -12.73 -7.89
CA ALA A 2 2.25 -13.26 -7.28
C ALA A 2 2.51 -14.18 -6.07
N TRP A 3 3.41 -15.16 -6.24
CA TRP A 3 3.83 -16.10 -5.20
C TRP A 3 4.43 -15.43 -3.96
N PHE A 4 5.23 -14.37 -4.14
CA PHE A 4 5.80 -13.63 -3.02
C PHE A 4 4.72 -12.90 -2.21
N THR A 5 3.69 -12.39 -2.89
CA THR A 5 2.52 -11.79 -2.24
C THR A 5 1.79 -12.83 -1.38
N LEU A 6 1.61 -14.05 -1.87
CA LEU A 6 0.99 -15.14 -1.12
C LEU A 6 1.82 -15.55 0.12
N ILE A 7 3.14 -15.61 -0.02
CA ILE A 7 4.04 -15.92 1.10
C ILE A 7 3.94 -14.85 2.19
N LEU A 8 4.01 -13.56 1.82
CA LEU A 8 3.86 -12.46 2.78
C LEU A 8 2.50 -12.47 3.47
N PHE A 9 1.44 -12.82 2.75
CA PHE A 9 0.11 -12.96 3.32
C PHE A 9 0.02 -14.12 4.32
N GLY A 10 0.57 -15.29 3.96
CA GLY A 10 0.65 -16.43 4.87
C GLY A 10 1.40 -16.08 6.15
N LEU A 11 2.55 -15.39 6.01
CA LEU A 11 3.34 -14.90 7.12
C LEU A 11 2.54 -13.94 8.02
N MET A 12 1.81 -12.99 7.42
CA MET A 12 0.91 -12.08 8.15
C MET A 12 -0.21 -12.79 8.92
N THR A 13 -0.72 -13.90 8.38
CA THR A 13 -1.85 -14.63 8.97
C THR A 13 -1.43 -15.44 10.20
N VAL A 14 -0.25 -16.07 10.16
CA VAL A 14 0.28 -16.90 11.25
C VAL A 14 1.01 -16.07 12.32
N ALA A 15 1.59 -14.94 11.93
CA ALA A 15 2.37 -14.10 12.84
C ALA A 15 1.57 -13.69 14.10
N THR A 16 2.24 -13.56 15.23
CA THR A 16 1.64 -12.97 16.44
C THR A 16 1.44 -11.46 16.28
N LEU A 17 0.64 -10.81 17.15
CA LEU A 17 0.36 -9.37 17.05
C LEU A 17 1.63 -8.52 16.93
N SER A 18 2.61 -8.75 17.81
CA SER A 18 3.89 -8.03 17.80
C SER A 18 4.64 -8.23 16.49
N GLN A 19 4.64 -9.46 15.96
CA GLN A 19 5.28 -9.78 14.68
C GLN A 19 4.54 -9.11 13.51
N LYS A 20 3.20 -9.09 13.51
CA LYS A 20 2.39 -8.37 12.50
C LYS A 20 2.75 -6.88 12.46
N LEU A 21 2.87 -6.24 13.62
CA LEU A 21 3.25 -4.82 13.73
C LEU A 21 4.68 -4.55 13.24
N ILE A 22 5.64 -5.40 13.59
CA ILE A 22 7.04 -5.29 13.12
C ILE A 22 7.10 -5.42 11.60
N LEU A 23 6.43 -6.42 11.02
CA LEU A 23 6.36 -6.62 9.58
C LEU A 23 5.70 -5.44 8.86
N LEU A 24 4.62 -4.88 9.43
CA LEU A 24 3.94 -3.71 8.87
C LEU A 24 4.87 -2.50 8.87
N THR A 25 5.61 -2.28 9.97
CA THR A 25 6.64 -1.24 10.08
C THR A 25 7.77 -1.44 9.08
N LEU A 26 8.22 -2.69 8.88
CA LEU A 26 9.24 -3.03 7.89
C LEU A 26 8.77 -2.71 6.46
N PHE A 27 7.52 -3.04 6.13
CA PHE A 27 6.95 -2.71 4.81
C PHE A 27 6.93 -1.19 4.59
N ILE A 28 6.52 -0.43 5.60
CA ILE A 28 6.56 1.03 5.57
C ILE A 28 7.98 1.54 5.33
N ALA A 29 8.97 1.03 6.07
CA ALA A 29 10.35 1.46 5.96
C ALA A 29 10.93 1.21 4.56
N ILE A 30 10.72 0.02 4.01
CA ILE A 30 11.18 -0.34 2.65
C ILE A 30 10.52 0.58 1.62
N VAL A 31 9.20 0.77 1.71
CA VAL A 31 8.48 1.64 0.77
C VAL A 31 8.92 3.09 0.92
N ALA A 32 9.12 3.58 2.14
CA ALA A 32 9.60 4.94 2.41
C ALA A 32 10.99 5.17 1.81
N LEU A 33 11.89 4.19 1.91
CA LEU A 33 13.26 4.30 1.38
C LEU A 33 13.29 4.31 -0.16
N ILE A 34 12.33 3.66 -0.81
CA ILE A 34 12.24 3.64 -2.28
C ILE A 34 11.43 4.83 -2.80
N LYS A 35 10.23 5.06 -2.27
CA LYS A 35 9.33 6.13 -2.73
C LYS A 35 9.75 7.50 -2.24
N GLY A 36 10.40 7.63 -1.08
CA GLY A 36 10.85 8.90 -0.54
C GLY A 36 11.78 9.65 -1.49
N PRO A 37 12.93 9.07 -1.89
CA PRO A 37 13.85 9.69 -2.83
C PRO A 37 13.21 9.98 -4.19
N VAL A 38 12.40 9.04 -4.70
CA VAL A 38 11.69 9.18 -5.97
C VAL A 38 10.72 10.37 -5.94
N MET A 39 10.01 10.57 -4.83
CA MET A 39 9.08 11.70 -4.66
C MET A 39 9.82 13.04 -4.63
N ILE A 40 11.02 13.09 -4.04
CA ILE A 40 11.85 14.29 -4.02
C ILE A 40 12.35 14.62 -5.43
N LEU A 41 12.85 13.62 -6.18
CA LEU A 41 13.30 13.80 -7.57
C LEU A 41 12.17 14.31 -8.47
N TRP A 42 10.98 13.72 -8.38
CA TRP A 42 9.81 14.20 -9.12
C TRP A 42 9.38 15.61 -8.72
N GLY A 43 9.44 15.94 -7.43
CA GLY A 43 9.15 17.29 -6.94
C GLY A 43 10.11 18.33 -7.48
N MET A 44 11.41 18.01 -7.56
CA MET A 44 12.42 18.87 -8.16
C MET A 44 12.19 19.04 -9.67
N LEU A 45 11.93 17.95 -10.40
CA LEU A 45 11.65 17.99 -11.83
C LEU A 45 10.40 18.83 -12.13
N TYR A 46 9.32 18.62 -11.38
CA TYR A 46 8.08 19.40 -11.51
C TYR A 46 8.32 20.88 -11.22
N SER A 47 9.03 21.21 -10.14
CA SER A 47 9.34 22.59 -9.78
C SER A 47 10.24 23.27 -10.81
N PHE A 48 11.18 22.52 -11.40
CA PHE A 48 12.03 22.99 -12.49
C PHE A 48 11.22 23.28 -13.75
N LEU A 49 10.35 22.35 -14.18
CA LEU A 49 9.50 22.53 -15.37
C LEU A 49 8.52 23.70 -15.21
N VAL A 50 7.90 23.85 -14.04
CA VAL A 50 7.01 24.97 -13.72
C VAL A 50 7.79 26.29 -13.64
N GLY A 51 9.02 26.26 -13.11
CA GLY A 51 9.91 27.42 -13.05
C GLY A 51 10.40 27.88 -14.42
N LEU A 52 10.58 26.96 -15.37
CA LEU A 52 11.01 27.29 -16.73
C LEU A 52 9.89 27.95 -17.56
N PHE A 53 8.65 27.51 -17.35
CA PHE A 53 7.48 28.01 -18.08
C PHE A 53 6.25 28.10 -17.16
N PRO A 54 6.01 29.26 -16.53
CA PRO A 54 4.90 29.47 -15.59
C PRO A 54 3.51 29.05 -16.12
N PRO A 55 3.15 29.27 -17.41
CA PRO A 55 1.85 28.85 -17.95
C PRO A 55 1.66 27.33 -18.03
N ILE A 56 2.75 26.57 -18.20
CA ILE A 56 2.71 25.11 -18.37
C ILE A 56 2.30 24.40 -17.06
N GLY A 57 2.57 25.01 -15.90
CA GLY A 57 2.18 24.45 -14.60
C GLY A 57 0.68 24.30 -14.41
N ILE A 58 -0.12 25.23 -14.93
CA ILE A 58 -1.59 25.15 -14.90
C ILE A 58 -2.07 23.98 -15.78
N LEU A 59 -1.48 23.86 -16.98
CA LEU A 59 -1.80 22.79 -17.93
C LEU A 59 -1.46 21.41 -17.36
N LEU A 60 -0.27 21.25 -16.77
CA LEU A 60 0.15 20.02 -16.11
C LEU A 60 -0.76 19.66 -14.93
N SER A 61 -1.12 20.64 -14.10
CA SER A 61 -2.01 20.40 -12.96
C SER A 61 -3.39 19.90 -13.42
N ALA A 62 -3.95 20.48 -14.48
CA ALA A 62 -5.21 20.04 -15.07
C ALA A 62 -5.12 18.62 -15.66
N ILE A 63 -4.03 18.30 -16.37
CA ILE A 63 -3.77 16.94 -16.89
C ILE A 63 -3.65 15.93 -15.75
N PHE A 64 -2.86 16.25 -14.71
CA PHE A 64 -2.72 15.39 -13.53
C PHE A 64 -4.05 15.19 -12.80
N PHE A 65 -4.90 16.22 -12.74
CA PHE A 65 -6.22 16.13 -12.15
C PHE A 65 -7.14 15.19 -12.93
N LEU A 66 -7.19 15.32 -14.26
CA LEU A 66 -7.97 14.43 -15.14
C LEU A 66 -7.49 12.96 -15.06
N LEU A 67 -6.16 12.74 -15.04
CA LEU A 67 -5.58 11.41 -14.87
C LEU A 67 -5.89 10.81 -13.48
N ASN A 68 -5.95 11.63 -12.43
CA ASN A 68 -6.31 11.18 -11.09
C ASN A 68 -7.78 10.72 -10.99
N ILE A 69 -8.71 11.39 -11.69
CA ILE A 69 -10.12 10.98 -11.72
C ILE A 69 -10.28 9.61 -12.38
N GLY A 70 -9.66 9.39 -13.55
CA GLY A 70 -9.75 8.12 -14.27
C GLY A 70 -9.06 6.95 -13.56
N THR A 71 -8.04 7.22 -12.73
CA THR A 71 -7.34 6.18 -11.95
C THR A 71 -8.12 5.78 -10.71
N PHE A 72 -8.93 6.65 -10.11
CA PHE A 72 -9.71 6.32 -8.91
C PHE A 72 -10.78 5.25 -9.20
N THR A 73 -11.56 5.41 -10.27
CA THR A 73 -12.64 4.49 -10.64
C THR A 73 -12.12 3.15 -11.18
N LYS A 74 -10.96 3.17 -11.87
CA LYS A 74 -10.36 1.97 -12.46
C LYS A 74 -9.63 1.08 -11.45
N ASN A 75 -9.30 1.57 -10.25
CA ASN A 75 -8.39 0.87 -9.33
C ASN A 75 -9.06 0.19 -8.13
N TRP A 76 -10.40 0.22 -8.06
CA TRP A 76 -11.15 -0.33 -6.91
C TRP A 76 -10.86 -1.82 -6.65
N ARG A 77 -10.63 -2.62 -7.71
CA ARG A 77 -10.28 -4.04 -7.58
C ARG A 77 -8.92 -4.24 -6.89
N MET A 78 -7.94 -3.39 -7.20
CA MET A 78 -6.64 -3.44 -6.53
C MET A 78 -6.78 -3.00 -5.07
N THR A 79 -7.61 -1.99 -4.80
CA THR A 79 -7.93 -1.55 -3.45
C THR A 79 -8.58 -2.66 -2.63
N LEU A 80 -9.55 -3.41 -3.20
CA LEU A 80 -10.16 -4.56 -2.52
C LEU A 80 -9.14 -5.65 -2.17
N VAL A 81 -8.25 -6.02 -3.10
CA VAL A 81 -7.21 -7.02 -2.84
C VAL A 81 -6.27 -6.53 -1.73
N GLY A 82 -5.95 -5.23 -1.74
CA GLY A 82 -5.18 -4.58 -0.69
C GLY A 82 -5.86 -4.61 0.67
N ILE A 83 -7.14 -4.23 0.73
CA ILE A 83 -7.94 -4.28 1.96
C ILE A 83 -7.97 -5.71 2.48
N TYR A 84 -8.29 -6.69 1.62
CA TYR A 84 -8.32 -8.09 2.00
C TYR A 84 -6.98 -8.58 2.56
N PHE A 85 -5.87 -8.24 1.90
CA PHE A 85 -4.53 -8.65 2.29
C PHE A 85 -4.19 -8.25 3.73
N TYR A 86 -4.53 -7.03 4.14
CA TYR A 86 -4.23 -6.54 5.49
C TYR A 86 -5.35 -6.88 6.48
N PHE A 87 -6.62 -6.71 6.09
CA PHE A 87 -7.75 -6.85 7.01
C PHE A 87 -8.03 -8.30 7.39
N TYR A 88 -7.84 -9.25 6.47
CA TYR A 88 -8.12 -10.67 6.74
C TYR A 88 -7.26 -11.25 7.88
N PRO A 89 -5.92 -11.10 7.90
CA PRO A 89 -5.08 -11.55 9.01
C PRO A 89 -5.44 -10.95 10.37
N PHE A 90 -5.89 -9.69 10.41
CA PHE A 90 -6.36 -9.04 11.64
C PHE A 90 -7.76 -9.54 12.03
N GLY A 91 -8.65 -9.75 11.05
CA GLY A 91 -9.98 -10.29 11.27
C GLY A 91 -9.96 -11.72 11.81
N VAL A 92 -9.11 -12.59 11.26
CA VAL A 92 -8.92 -13.97 11.76
C VAL A 92 -8.44 -13.96 13.22
N MET A 93 -7.50 -13.07 13.56
CA MET A 93 -7.02 -12.92 14.93
C MET A 93 -8.10 -12.41 15.88
N ALA A 94 -8.85 -11.38 15.47
CA ALA A 94 -9.96 -10.87 16.28
C ALA A 94 -11.04 -11.95 16.48
N LEU A 95 -11.33 -12.74 15.44
CA LEU A 95 -12.28 -13.86 15.53
C LEU A 95 -11.77 -14.98 16.45
N SER A 96 -10.48 -15.34 16.38
CA SER A 96 -9.92 -16.37 17.27
C SER A 96 -9.95 -15.93 18.74
N GLU A 97 -9.68 -14.64 19.02
CA GLU A 97 -9.75 -14.08 20.37
C GLU A 97 -11.20 -14.01 20.89
N VAL A 98 -12.15 -13.54 20.09
CA VAL A 98 -13.56 -13.43 20.51
C VAL A 98 -14.19 -14.81 20.73
N MET A 99 -13.94 -15.75 19.82
CA MET A 99 -14.51 -17.10 19.91
C MET A 99 -13.72 -18.03 20.84
N HIS A 100 -12.59 -17.60 21.39
CA HIS A 100 -11.66 -18.43 22.18
C HIS A 100 -11.23 -19.70 21.43
N TRP A 101 -11.23 -19.66 20.09
CA TRP A 101 -10.87 -20.76 19.21
C TRP A 101 -9.38 -20.69 18.88
N ASP A 102 -8.55 -20.76 19.91
CA ASP A 102 -7.09 -20.70 19.79
C ASP A 102 -6.50 -22.07 19.37
N ASN A 103 -7.20 -22.74 18.46
CA ASN A 103 -6.84 -24.06 17.97
C ASN A 103 -5.97 -23.91 16.72
N HIS A 104 -4.86 -24.65 16.69
CA HIS A 104 -3.96 -24.74 15.54
C HIS A 104 -4.70 -25.11 14.24
N TRP A 105 -5.76 -25.93 14.34
CA TRP A 105 -6.61 -26.30 13.20
C TRP A 105 -7.44 -25.13 12.66
N PHE A 106 -7.88 -24.22 13.53
CA PHE A 106 -8.60 -23.02 13.12
C PHE A 106 -7.69 -22.05 12.36
N ILE A 107 -6.47 -21.84 12.86
CA ILE A 107 -5.46 -21.01 12.20
C ILE A 107 -5.04 -21.63 10.85
N ALA A 108 -4.81 -22.94 10.81
CA ALA A 108 -4.47 -23.64 9.57
C ALA A 108 -5.60 -23.59 8.52
N GLY A 109 -6.86 -23.80 8.96
CA GLY A 109 -8.03 -23.74 8.09
C GLY A 109 -8.28 -22.33 7.54
N SER A 110 -8.20 -21.32 8.40
CA SER A 110 -8.32 -19.92 8.00
C SER A 110 -7.16 -19.47 7.11
N LEU A 111 -5.94 -19.97 7.31
CA LEU A 111 -4.82 -19.71 6.41
C LEU A 111 -5.04 -20.33 5.03
N LEU A 112 -5.46 -21.59 4.96
CA LEU A 112 -5.75 -22.25 3.68
C LEU A 112 -6.85 -21.54 2.92
N LEU A 113 -7.97 -21.25 3.59
CA LEU A 113 -9.08 -20.52 2.99
C LEU A 113 -8.61 -19.14 2.52
N GLY A 114 -7.85 -18.44 3.37
CA GLY A 114 -7.30 -17.12 3.09
C GLY A 114 -6.41 -17.10 1.85
N LEU A 115 -5.50 -18.07 1.72
CA LEU A 115 -4.58 -18.22 0.61
C LEU A 115 -5.31 -18.56 -0.70
N ILE A 116 -6.29 -19.46 -0.68
CA ILE A 116 -7.08 -19.82 -1.86
C ILE A 116 -7.82 -18.58 -2.38
N LEU A 117 -8.49 -17.85 -1.49
CA LEU A 117 -9.26 -16.67 -1.85
C LEU A 117 -8.35 -15.56 -2.40
N LEU A 118 -7.21 -15.30 -1.74
CA LEU A 118 -6.22 -14.33 -2.21
C LEU A 118 -5.63 -14.73 -3.57
N HIS A 119 -5.34 -16.01 -3.77
CA HIS A 119 -4.84 -16.54 -5.03
C HIS A 119 -5.85 -16.30 -6.17
N VAL A 120 -7.13 -16.63 -5.96
CA VAL A 120 -8.19 -16.38 -6.96
C VAL A 120 -8.32 -14.89 -7.26
N MET A 121 -8.30 -14.03 -6.24
CA MET A 121 -8.34 -12.58 -6.40
C MET A 121 -7.16 -12.05 -7.24
N LEU A 122 -5.94 -12.47 -6.91
CA LEU A 122 -4.73 -12.12 -7.64
C LEU A 122 -4.80 -12.59 -9.09
N THR A 123 -5.20 -13.84 -9.35
CA THR A 123 -5.30 -14.39 -10.72
C THR A 123 -6.29 -13.60 -11.57
N LYS A 124 -7.48 -13.27 -11.03
CA LYS A 124 -8.45 -12.41 -11.73
C LYS A 124 -7.90 -11.00 -12.00
N LEU A 125 -7.13 -10.46 -11.06
CA LEU A 125 -6.52 -9.14 -11.21
C LEU A 125 -5.39 -9.16 -12.26
N TYR A 126 -4.58 -10.22 -12.28
CA TYR A 126 -3.52 -10.39 -13.26
C TYR A 126 -4.03 -10.59 -14.68
N GLN A 127 -5.10 -11.36 -14.86
CA GLN A 127 -5.74 -11.52 -16.18
C GLN A 127 -6.28 -10.20 -16.73
N HIS A 128 -6.76 -9.30 -15.86
CA HIS A 128 -7.36 -8.04 -16.29
C HIS A 128 -6.35 -6.91 -16.54
N TYR A 129 -5.30 -6.79 -15.72
CA TYR A 129 -4.33 -5.69 -15.82
C TYR A 129 -2.98 -6.10 -16.43
N GLY A 130 -2.73 -7.40 -16.64
CA GLY A 130 -1.54 -7.93 -17.32
C GLY A 130 -0.20 -7.76 -16.57
N ILE A 131 -0.15 -7.01 -15.46
CA ILE A 131 1.11 -6.62 -14.82
C ILE A 131 1.20 -7.10 -13.36
N GLY A 132 1.83 -8.27 -13.22
CA GLY A 132 2.38 -8.90 -12.01
C GLY A 132 2.88 -7.94 -10.92
N ARG A 133 3.80 -7.09 -11.36
CA ARG A 133 4.69 -6.28 -10.53
C ARG A 133 3.99 -5.06 -9.95
N THR A 134 3.13 -4.41 -10.72
CA THR A 134 2.42 -3.20 -10.29
C THR A 134 1.46 -3.50 -9.15
N ILE A 135 0.75 -4.62 -9.22
CA ILE A 135 -0.17 -5.08 -8.17
C ILE A 135 0.59 -5.37 -6.88
N PHE A 136 1.73 -6.05 -6.97
CA PHE A 136 2.58 -6.31 -5.80
C PHE A 136 3.04 -5.00 -5.14
N TRP A 137 3.60 -4.07 -5.92
CA TRP A 137 4.03 -2.77 -5.41
C TRP A 137 2.88 -1.95 -4.86
N TYR A 138 1.68 -2.05 -5.44
CA TYR A 138 0.49 -1.39 -4.95
C TYR A 138 0.13 -1.89 -3.55
N VAL A 139 -0.08 -3.20 -3.39
CA VAL A 139 -0.45 -3.82 -2.10
C VAL A 139 0.61 -3.49 -1.05
N PHE A 140 1.88 -3.69 -1.38
CA PHE A 140 2.99 -3.44 -0.47
C PHE A 140 3.09 -1.97 -0.02
N SER A 141 2.61 -1.02 -0.83
CA SER A 141 2.64 0.40 -0.52
C SER A 141 1.48 0.89 0.35
N ILE A 142 0.45 0.08 0.58
CA ILE A 142 -0.78 0.51 1.28
C ILE A 142 -0.50 0.99 2.71
N PRO A 143 0.31 0.30 3.54
CA PRO A 143 0.57 0.74 4.91
C PRO A 143 1.23 2.13 4.95
N PHE A 144 2.17 2.36 4.04
CA PHE A 144 2.82 3.66 3.88
C PHE A 144 1.83 4.74 3.38
N ALA A 145 0.95 4.40 2.43
CA ALA A 145 -0.07 5.31 1.94
C ALA A 145 -1.06 5.72 3.05
N LEU A 146 -1.49 4.77 3.88
CA LEU A 146 -2.34 5.06 5.04
C LEU A 146 -1.63 5.96 6.05
N LEU A 147 -0.37 5.67 6.40
CA LEU A 147 0.39 6.51 7.32
C LEU A 147 0.55 7.94 6.79
N THR A 148 0.86 8.10 5.51
CA THR A 148 1.02 9.43 4.90
C THR A 148 -0.30 10.19 4.75
N ALA A 149 -1.43 9.49 4.69
CA ALA A 149 -2.78 10.08 4.72
C ALA A 149 -3.22 10.47 6.14
N LEU A 150 -2.91 9.64 7.14
CA LEU A 150 -3.16 9.90 8.56
C LEU A 150 -2.24 10.97 9.14
N LEU A 151 -1.07 11.20 8.54
CA LEU A 151 -0.12 12.21 8.97
C LEU A 151 -0.73 13.62 8.84
N PRO A 152 -0.94 14.35 9.94
CA PRO A 152 -1.56 15.67 9.91
C PRO A 152 -0.69 16.65 9.10
N SER A 153 -1.34 17.46 8.26
CA SER A 153 -0.68 18.40 7.33
C SER A 153 0.33 19.33 8.02
N ARG A 154 0.15 19.62 9.31
CA ARG A 154 1.03 20.49 10.12
C ARG A 154 2.44 19.92 10.33
N LEU A 155 2.61 18.59 10.33
CA LEU A 155 3.93 17.95 10.40
C LEU A 155 4.64 17.92 9.04
N LYS A 156 3.88 17.87 7.94
CA LYS A 156 4.43 18.01 6.57
C LYS A 156 5.08 19.39 6.37
N THR A 157 4.51 20.44 6.97
CA THR A 157 5.06 21.80 6.88
C THR A 157 6.29 22.02 7.76
N LYS A 158 6.35 21.42 8.96
CA LYS A 158 7.52 21.55 9.85
C LYS A 158 8.79 20.93 9.26
N ILE A 159 8.69 19.76 8.60
CA ILE A 159 9.85 19.14 7.92
C ILE A 159 10.33 20.03 6.76
N LYS A 160 9.41 20.66 6.02
CA LYS A 160 9.75 21.63 4.96
C LYS A 160 10.39 22.91 5.50
N GLY A 161 10.02 23.34 6.72
CA GLY A 161 10.59 24.51 7.39
C GLY A 161 12.04 24.33 7.84
N TYR A 162 12.43 23.13 8.29
CA TYR A 162 13.83 22.84 8.68
C TYR A 162 14.79 22.80 7.48
N HIS A 163 14.29 22.55 6.26
CA HIS A 163 15.12 22.57 5.05
C HIS A 163 15.32 23.97 4.45
N LYS A 164 14.73 25.01 5.07
CA LYS A 164 14.98 26.42 4.73
C LYS A 164 16.00 27.10 5.66
N ILE A 165 16.48 26.39 6.68
CA ILE A 165 17.51 26.86 7.60
C ILE A 165 18.68 25.87 7.56
N LYS A 166 19.37 25.84 6.44
CA LYS A 166 20.84 25.70 6.37
C LYS A 166 21.33 26.12 5.00
#